data_AF-A0A3N0HY31-F1
#
_entry.id   AF-A0A3N0HY31-F1
#
_cell.length_a   1.000
_cell.length_b   1.000
_cell.length_c   1.000
_cell.angle_alpha   90.00
_cell.angle_beta   90.00
_cell.angle_gamma   90.00
#
_symmetry.space_group_name_H-M   'P 1'
#
loop_
_entity.id
_entity.type
_entity.pdbx_description
1 polymer ?
#
loop_
_entity_poly.entity_id
_entity_poly.type
_entity_poly.pdbx_seq_one_letter_code
_entity_poly.pdbx_strand_id
1 'polypeptide(L)'
;MFRDLFFDGLKQNSAWVLEDDNGNEYTVFKDLTVVAPDKTYKCNSIDEVMAIPTTSSDQTVGDLIDHLRSLDFNHVSQNTHPTSRSIQG
;
A
#
# COMPACT_ATOMS: atom_id res chain seq x y z
N MET A 1 2.91 9.88 11.17
CA MET A 1 4.27 9.32 11.00
C MET A 1 4.33 8.23 9.92
N PHE A 2 3.61 7.11 10.00
CA PHE A 2 3.58 6.14 8.87
C PHE A 2 2.72 6.62 7.70
N ARG A 3 1.57 7.24 7.99
CA ARG A 3 0.69 7.86 6.98
C ARG A 3 1.46 8.83 6.08
N ASP A 4 2.22 9.75 6.69
CA ASP A 4 3.05 10.71 5.95
C ASP A 4 4.08 10.01 5.04
N LEU A 5 4.70 8.93 5.50
CA LEU A 5 5.65 8.12 4.73
C LEU A 5 4.97 7.37 3.58
N PHE A 6 3.77 6.84 3.80
CA PHE A 6 2.98 6.20 2.75
C PHE A 6 2.68 7.20 1.64
N PHE A 7 2.12 8.37 1.98
CA PHE A 7 1.81 9.40 0.99
C PHE A 7 3.06 10.03 0.35
N ASP A 8 4.17 10.13 1.07
CA ASP A 8 5.45 10.53 0.47
C ASP A 8 6.01 9.46 -0.48
N GLY A 9 5.87 8.18 -0.15
CA GLY A 9 6.17 7.06 -1.05
C GLY A 9 5.25 7.03 -2.28
N LEU A 10 4.01 7.47 -2.12
CA LEU A 10 3.02 7.63 -3.18
C LEU A 10 3.33 8.84 -4.09
N LYS A 11 4.14 9.81 -3.65
CA LYS A 11 4.68 10.84 -4.57
C LYS A 11 5.77 10.27 -5.48
N GLN A 12 6.50 9.25 -5.02
CA GLN A 12 7.58 8.61 -5.78
C GLN A 12 7.07 7.52 -6.72
N ASN A 13 5.95 6.87 -6.37
CA ASN A 13 5.30 5.82 -7.14
C ASN A 13 4.00 6.34 -7.78
N SER A 14 3.60 5.86 -8.95
CA SER A 14 2.38 6.39 -9.61
C SER A 14 1.08 5.99 -8.89
N ALA A 15 1.09 4.86 -8.18
CA ALA A 15 -0.03 4.31 -7.44
C ALA A 15 0.46 3.28 -6.40
N TRP A 16 -0.37 2.97 -5.42
CA TRP A 16 -0.21 1.88 -4.47
C TRP A 16 -1.47 1.03 -4.44
N VAL A 17 -1.32 -0.29 -4.41
CA VAL A 17 -2.43 -1.24 -4.29
C VAL A 17 -2.45 -1.75 -2.85
N LEU A 18 -3.62 -1.67 -2.24
CA LEU A 18 -3.94 -2.19 -0.92
C LEU A 18 -4.93 -3.34 -1.10
N GLU A 19 -4.87 -4.35 -0.24
CA GLU A 19 -5.82 -5.46 -0.25
C GLU A 19 -6.50 -5.51 1.13
N ASP A 20 -7.83 -5.67 1.15
CA ASP A 20 -8.57 -5.89 2.39
C ASP A 20 -8.56 -7.38 2.80
N ASP A 21 -9.04 -7.69 4.01
CA ASP A 21 -9.10 -9.05 4.52
C ASP A 21 -9.99 -10.01 3.70
N ASN A 22 -10.83 -9.46 2.80
CA ASN A 22 -11.68 -10.22 1.90
C ASN A 22 -11.04 -10.42 0.51
N GLY A 23 -9.81 -9.94 0.29
CA GLY A 23 -9.10 -10.03 -0.99
C GLY A 23 -9.52 -8.97 -2.01
N ASN A 24 -10.18 -7.89 -1.57
CA ASN A 24 -10.56 -6.79 -2.45
C ASN A 24 -9.43 -5.78 -2.58
N GLU A 25 -9.12 -5.41 -3.82
CA GLU A 25 -8.05 -4.47 -4.14
C GLU A 25 -8.55 -3.01 -4.13
N TYR A 26 -7.78 -2.14 -3.47
CA TYR A 26 -7.94 -0.69 -3.41
C TYR A 26 -6.69 -0.03 -3.96
N THR A 27 -6.81 0.68 -5.08
CA THR A 27 -5.67 1.40 -5.66
C THR A 27 -5.71 2.87 -5.30
N VAL A 28 -4.72 3.35 -4.55
CA VAL A 28 -4.52 4.76 -4.19
C VAL A 28 -3.51 5.38 -5.15
N PHE A 29 -3.91 6.40 -5.90
CA PHE A 29 -3.09 7.14 -6.85
C PHE A 29 -2.53 8.42 -6.25
N LYS A 30 -1.43 8.92 -6.81
CA LYS A 30 -0.71 10.12 -6.33
C LYS A 30 -1.53 11.41 -6.37
N ASP A 31 -2.57 11.43 -7.19
CA ASP A 31 -3.54 12.52 -7.29
C ASP A 31 -4.68 12.39 -6.28
N LEU A 32 -4.55 11.49 -5.30
CA LEU A 32 -5.55 11.16 -4.27
C LEU A 32 -6.83 10.54 -4.84
N THR A 33 -6.76 10.00 -6.05
CA THR A 33 -7.81 9.13 -6.58
C THR A 33 -7.68 7.74 -5.95
N VAL A 34 -8.78 7.20 -5.44
CA VAL A 34 -8.87 5.84 -4.89
C VAL A 34 -9.84 5.04 -5.72
N VAL A 35 -9.37 3.95 -6.30
CA VAL A 35 -10.19 3.00 -7.04
C VAL A 35 -10.48 1.83 -6.12
N ALA A 36 -11.72 1.74 -5.64
CA ALA A 36 -12.27 0.59 -4.93
C ALA A 36 -12.95 -0.38 -5.92
N PRO A 37 -13.27 -1.63 -5.52
CA PRO A 37 -13.89 -2.62 -6.40
C PRO A 37 -15.24 -2.17 -6.97
N ASP A 38 -16.01 -1.43 -6.18
CA ASP A 38 -17.37 -1.01 -6.48
C ASP A 38 -17.44 0.45 -6.97
N LYS A 39 -16.47 1.28 -6.59
CA LYS A 39 -16.53 2.72 -6.82
C LYS A 39 -15.16 3.40 -6.84
N THR A 40 -15.04 4.43 -7.68
CA THR A 40 -13.90 5.35 -7.66
C THR A 40 -14.22 6.60 -6.84
N TYR A 41 -13.30 6.97 -5.96
CA TYR A 41 -13.36 8.16 -5.12
C TYR A 41 -12.26 9.13 -5.54
N LYS A 42 -12.60 10.41 -5.73
CA LYS A 42 -11.62 11.46 -5.98
C LYS A 42 -11.57 12.37 -4.77
N CYS A 43 -10.47 12.28 -4.02
CA CYS A 43 -10.32 12.99 -2.76
C CYS A 43 -9.57 14.32 -2.96
N ASN A 44 -9.87 15.30 -2.11
CA ASN A 44 -9.16 16.58 -2.08
C ASN A 44 -8.02 16.60 -1.06
N SER A 45 -8.03 15.65 -0.12
CA SER A 45 -7.09 15.58 0.98
C SER A 45 -6.77 14.14 1.36
N ILE A 46 -5.66 13.97 2.09
CA ILE A 46 -5.27 12.68 2.66
C ILE A 46 -6.33 12.18 3.65
N ASP A 47 -6.89 13.06 4.48
CA ASP A 47 -7.93 12.69 5.44
C ASP A 47 -9.18 12.12 4.75
N GLU A 48 -9.55 12.66 3.57
CA GLU A 48 -10.63 12.10 2.76
C GLU A 48 -10.29 10.70 2.21
N VAL A 49 -9.06 10.49 1.72
CA VAL A 49 -8.61 9.16 1.29
C VAL A 49 -8.73 8.15 2.42
N MET A 50 -8.32 8.55 3.62
CA MET A 50 -8.33 7.70 4.80
C MET A 50 -9.73 7.34 5.28
N ALA A 51 -10.70 8.23 5.08
CA ALA A 51 -12.08 8.02 5.51
C ALA A 51 -12.90 7.16 4.53
N ILE A 52 -12.33 6.73 3.40
CA ILE A 52 -13.04 5.88 2.44
C ILE A 52 -13.32 4.53 3.10
N PRO A 53 -14.60 4.11 3.19
CA PRO A 53 -14.94 2.79 3.70
C PRO A 53 -14.50 1.72 2.70
N THR A 54 -13.98 0.61 3.22
CA THR A 54 -13.77 -0.58 2.40
C THR A 54 -15.06 -1.39 2.34
N THR A 55 -15.07 -2.45 1.54
CA THR A 55 -16.16 -3.42 1.43
C THR A 55 -16.28 -4.25 2.70
N SER A 56 -15.22 -4.33 3.50
CA SER A 56 -15.26 -4.72 4.91
C SER A 56 -15.93 -3.63 5.75
N SER A 57 -17.10 -3.91 6.31
CA SER A 57 -17.99 -2.91 6.93
C SER A 57 -17.39 -2.12 8.11
N ASP A 58 -16.30 -2.60 8.70
CA ASP A 58 -15.65 -2.00 9.87
C ASP A 58 -14.24 -1.46 9.57
N GLN A 59 -13.84 -1.39 8.29
CA GLN A 59 -12.52 -0.92 7.89
C GLN A 59 -12.60 0.26 6.92
N THR A 60 -11.59 1.11 7.01
CA THR A 60 -11.34 2.20 6.07
C THR A 60 -10.03 1.98 5.32
N VAL A 61 -9.83 2.70 4.22
CA VAL A 61 -8.53 2.75 3.53
C VAL A 61 -7.42 3.19 4.50
N GLY A 62 -7.74 4.07 5.45
CA GLY A 62 -6.84 4.45 6.51
C GLY A 62 -6.41 3.28 7.39
N ASP A 63 -7.36 2.41 7.74
CA ASP A 63 -7.08 1.18 8.50
C ASP A 63 -6.22 0.21 7.70
N LEU A 64 -6.44 0.07 6.39
CA LEU A 64 -5.59 -0.76 5.52
C LEU A 64 -4.15 -0.23 5.47
N ILE A 65 -3.96 1.08 5.34
CA ILE A 65 -2.64 1.73 5.38
C ILE A 65 -1.98 1.50 6.73
N ASP A 66 -2.72 1.66 7.84
CA ASP A 66 -2.19 1.37 9.16
C ASP A 66 -1.94 -0.14 9.38
N HIS A 67 -2.68 -1.04 8.71
CA HIS A 67 -2.42 -2.48 8.73
C HIS A 67 -1.11 -2.84 8.00
N LEU A 68 -0.81 -2.17 6.89
CA LEU A 68 0.50 -2.30 6.22
C LEU A 68 1.67 -1.91 7.13
N ARG A 69 1.47 -0.94 8.03
CA ARG A 69 2.45 -0.64 9.07
C ARG A 69 2.57 -1.78 10.07
N SER A 70 1.48 -2.46 10.45
CA SER A 70 1.56 -3.63 11.33
C SER A 70 2.20 -4.84 10.64
N LEU A 71 2.10 -4.89 9.31
CA LEU A 71 2.87 -5.80 8.47
C LEU A 71 4.32 -5.34 8.30
N ASP A 72 4.78 -4.34 9.08
CA ASP A 72 6.18 -3.91 9.18
C ASP A 72 7.03 -5.14 9.00
N PHE A 73 7.66 -5.14 7.83
CA PHE A 73 8.42 -6.20 7.27
C PHE A 73 9.11 -6.93 8.42
N ASN A 74 8.64 -8.14 8.77
CA ASN A 74 9.55 -9.18 9.20
C ASN A 74 10.57 -9.16 8.09
N HIS A 75 11.67 -8.47 8.37
CA HIS A 75 12.70 -8.11 7.43
C HIS A 75 12.99 -9.44 6.75
N VAL A 76 12.53 -9.60 5.50
CA VAL A 76 13.11 -10.63 4.66
C VAL A 76 14.49 -10.05 4.44
N SER A 77 15.37 -10.25 5.41
CA SER A 77 16.77 -10.12 5.22
C SER A 77 16.99 -10.91 3.94
N GLN A 78 17.38 -10.22 2.88
CA GLN A 78 18.16 -10.84 1.84
C GLN A 78 19.49 -11.28 2.46
N ASN A 79 19.44 -12.16 3.47
CA ASN A 79 20.50 -13.06 3.82
C ASN A 79 20.35 -14.19 2.80
N THR A 80 21.23 -14.37 1.83
CA THR A 80 22.57 -13.84 1.69
C THR A 80 22.96 -14.12 0.26
N HIS A 81 23.37 -13.11 -0.49
CA HIS A 81 24.27 -13.38 -1.61
C HIS A 81 25.61 -13.83 -1.00
N PRO A 82 26.18 -14.95 -1.48
CA PRO A 82 27.49 -14.76 -2.07
C PRO A 82 27.63 -15.53 -3.38
N THR A 83 28.03 -14.76 -4.39
CA THR A 83 28.96 -15.18 -5.45
C THR A 83 29.78 -16.42 -5.08
N SER A 84 29.69 -17.47 -5.89
CA SER A 84 30.81 -18.40 -6.03
C SER A 84 30.86 -18.99 -7.43
N ARG A 85 31.81 -18.41 -8.19
CA ARG A 85 32.71 -19.03 -9.18
C ARG A 85 32.06 -19.59 -10.46
N SER A 86 32.25 -18.92 -11.61
CA SER A 86 33.48 -18.87 -12.43
C SER A 86 33.71 -20.13 -13.26
N ILE A 87 33.83 -19.90 -14.59
CA ILE A 87 34.63 -20.62 -15.60
C ILE A 87 33.94 -21.77 -16.36
N GLN A 88 33.65 -21.49 -17.64
CA GLN A 88 34.03 -22.24 -18.85
C GLN A 88 34.06 -23.78 -18.80
N GLY A 89 33.26 -24.40 -19.66
CA GLY A 89 33.36 -25.79 -20.11
C GLY A 89 32.61 -25.96 -21.43
#